data_AF-A0A841QHW1-F1
#
_entry.id   AF-A0A841QHW1-F1
#
_cell.length_a   1.000
_cell.length_b   1.000
_cell.length_c   1.000
_cell.angle_alpha   90.00
_cell.angle_beta   90.00
_cell.angle_gamma   90.00
#
_symmetry.space_group_name_H-M   'P 1'
#
loop_
_entity.id
_entity.type
_entity.pdbx_description
1 polymer ?
#
loop_
_entity_poly.entity_id
_entity_poly.type
_entity_poly.pdbx_seq_one_letter_code
_entity_poly.pdbx_strand_id
1 'polypeptide(L)'
;MRRPSASELARLLAARIQQLVTELLPAGQRDGHEWRCGSLAGEKGQSLAVHLSGQRAGVWCDFSSGERGDSLDLVASVLFNGDRRSAMAWANTWLGLANNAPLAPVQRPPVQEKLNSPELDKEAQQRRAKARRLWQDATPGIAGTPVEHYLQGRGIDLRLLGRAPGALRFHPAVWCAEVQRPLPAMLGAICGPTGKMVAVHRTWLAQAPSGAWGKAELANAKKVLGSFAGGCIRLWRGASGAALGMAPDGDVTILAEGIETALSCAIACPEYRVLASVSLSNMAAVKLPDTITEIIVAADNDAGNPAARKALKAALYQFAQQGRTVRLAVPEIEHGDWNDVLRNEPDTGRNRS
;
A
#
# COMPACT_ATOMS: atom_id res chain seq x y z
N MET A 1 37.25 -17.29 26.26
CA MET A 1 35.80 -16.99 26.15
C MET A 1 35.15 -17.98 25.21
N ARG A 2 33.94 -18.46 25.52
CA ARG A 2 33.15 -19.36 24.66
C ARG A 2 32.76 -18.62 23.38
N ARG A 3 32.97 -19.23 22.20
CA ARG A 3 32.50 -18.66 20.93
C ARG A 3 30.97 -18.74 20.88
N PRO A 4 30.25 -17.64 20.60
CA PRO A 4 28.80 -17.65 20.44
C PRO A 4 28.37 -18.57 19.29
N SER A 5 27.27 -19.29 19.48
CA SER A 5 26.60 -20.06 18.43
C SER A 5 25.90 -19.14 17.42
N ALA A 6 25.53 -19.69 16.26
CA ALA A 6 24.82 -18.94 15.22
C ALA A 6 23.46 -18.39 15.72
N SER A 7 22.71 -19.18 16.49
CA SER A 7 21.43 -18.75 17.06
C SER A 7 21.59 -17.65 18.11
N GLU A 8 22.65 -17.71 18.93
CA GLU A 8 22.97 -16.63 19.87
C GLU A 8 23.33 -15.34 19.14
N LEU A 9 24.13 -15.42 18.07
CA LEU A 9 24.48 -14.25 17.25
C LEU A 9 23.25 -13.66 16.57
N ALA A 10 22.39 -14.49 15.96
CA ALA A 10 21.13 -14.03 15.36
C ALA A 10 20.25 -13.30 16.38
N ARG A 11 20.11 -13.85 17.60
CA ARG A 11 19.35 -13.20 18.67
C ARG A 11 19.96 -11.85 19.10
N LEU A 12 21.28 -11.76 19.22
CA LEU A 12 21.97 -10.52 19.59
C LEU A 12 21.90 -9.46 18.48
N LEU A 13 22.03 -9.87 17.22
CA LEU A 13 21.81 -9.01 16.05
C LEU A 13 20.36 -8.50 16.02
N ALA A 14 19.39 -9.38 16.26
CA ALA A 14 17.97 -9.03 16.31
C ALA A 14 17.65 -8.02 17.43
N ALA A 15 18.35 -8.09 18.56
CA ALA A 15 18.21 -7.10 19.64
C ALA A 15 18.68 -5.69 19.22
N ARG A 16 19.53 -5.57 18.19
CA ARG A 16 19.99 -4.30 17.61
C ARG A 16 19.51 -4.12 16.16
N ILE A 17 18.37 -4.72 15.81
CA ILE A 17 17.92 -4.82 14.41
C ILE A 17 17.76 -3.46 13.72
N GLN A 18 17.29 -2.43 14.43
CA GLN A 18 17.13 -1.09 13.85
C GLN A 18 18.45 -0.51 13.33
N GLN A 19 19.52 -0.67 14.11
CA GLN A 19 20.85 -0.23 13.70
C GLN A 19 21.33 -1.11 12.53
N LEU A 20 21.19 -2.42 12.65
CA LEU A 20 21.65 -3.38 11.64
C LEU A 20 21.04 -3.11 10.27
N VAL A 21 19.71 -2.95 10.17
CA VAL A 21 19.05 -2.73 8.88
C VAL A 21 19.37 -1.36 8.27
N THR A 22 19.65 -0.35 9.09
CA THR A 22 20.06 0.97 8.59
C THR A 22 21.43 0.92 7.92
N GLU A 23 22.34 0.09 8.45
CA GLU A 23 23.67 -0.12 7.89
C GLU A 23 23.64 -1.05 6.66
N LEU A 24 22.88 -2.14 6.72
CA LEU A 24 22.79 -3.15 5.65
C LEU A 24 21.91 -2.72 4.48
N LEU A 25 20.81 -2.02 4.75
CA LEU A 25 19.74 -1.70 3.78
C LEU A 25 19.46 -0.19 3.79
N PRO A 26 20.44 0.65 3.40
CA PRO A 26 20.47 2.08 3.70
C PRO A 26 19.38 2.92 3.00
N ALA A 27 18.84 2.45 1.87
CA ALA A 27 17.73 3.14 1.20
C ALA A 27 16.35 2.62 1.63
N GLY A 28 16.30 1.70 2.60
CA GLY A 28 15.06 1.20 3.18
C GLY A 28 14.37 2.22 4.08
N GLN A 29 13.11 1.96 4.40
CA GLN A 29 12.26 2.84 5.20
C GLN A 29 11.44 2.03 6.20
N ARG A 30 11.17 2.63 7.35
CA ARG A 30 10.29 2.06 8.36
C ARG A 30 8.83 2.12 7.90
N ASP A 31 8.16 0.97 7.90
CA ASP A 31 6.73 0.79 7.64
C ASP A 31 6.11 0.02 8.81
N GLY A 32 5.55 0.76 9.77
CA GLY A 32 5.05 0.21 11.03
C GLY A 32 6.12 -0.55 11.83
N HIS A 33 5.96 -1.87 11.92
CA HIS A 33 6.86 -2.80 12.62
C HIS A 33 7.92 -3.43 11.69
N GLU A 34 8.02 -2.99 10.45
CA GLU A 34 8.91 -3.54 9.44
C GLU A 34 9.86 -2.45 8.88
N TRP A 35 11.03 -2.87 8.41
CA TRP A 35 11.91 -2.10 7.55
C TRP A 35 11.78 -2.63 6.13
N ARG A 36 11.44 -1.76 5.16
CA ARG A 36 11.19 -2.16 3.77
C ARG A 36 12.21 -1.56 2.80
N CYS A 37 12.73 -2.38 1.90
CA CYS A 37 13.58 -1.95 0.78
C CYS A 37 13.29 -2.76 -0.51
N GLY A 38 14.03 -2.47 -1.57
CA GLY A 38 13.87 -3.12 -2.87
C GLY A 38 14.29 -4.58 -2.83
N SER A 39 15.53 -4.83 -2.42
CA SER A 39 16.10 -6.18 -2.32
C SER A 39 17.25 -6.18 -1.29
N LEU A 40 18.00 -7.28 -1.25
CA LEU A 40 19.25 -7.40 -0.48
C LEU A 40 20.35 -6.42 -0.92
N ALA A 41 20.23 -5.79 -2.09
CA ALA A 41 21.13 -4.72 -2.52
C ALA A 41 20.88 -3.38 -1.78
N GLY A 42 19.77 -3.28 -1.04
CA GLY A 42 19.48 -2.15 -0.16
C GLY A 42 18.99 -0.89 -0.88
N GLU A 43 18.57 -1.01 -2.13
CA GLU A 43 17.94 0.03 -2.94
C GLU A 43 16.49 0.32 -2.51
N LYS A 44 15.90 1.38 -3.04
CA LYS A 44 14.52 1.77 -2.70
C LYS A 44 13.51 0.78 -3.27
N GLY A 45 12.56 0.36 -2.45
CA GLY A 45 11.44 -0.49 -2.88
C GLY A 45 10.66 -1.03 -1.68
N GLN A 46 9.79 -2.00 -1.91
CA GLN A 46 8.92 -2.59 -0.88
C GLN A 46 8.93 -4.13 -0.87
N SER A 47 9.80 -4.74 -1.68
CA SER A 47 9.84 -6.18 -1.91
C SER A 47 10.55 -6.93 -0.79
N LEU A 48 11.58 -6.36 -0.16
CA LEU A 48 12.19 -6.95 1.03
C LEU A 48 11.62 -6.28 2.28
N ALA A 49 11.21 -7.08 3.27
CA ALA A 49 10.77 -6.62 4.59
C ALA A 49 11.53 -7.33 5.71
N VAL A 50 11.96 -6.56 6.73
CA VAL A 50 12.61 -7.05 7.96
C VAL A 50 11.78 -6.63 9.16
N HIS A 51 11.39 -7.55 10.04
CA HIS A 51 10.70 -7.20 11.28
C HIS A 51 11.64 -6.49 12.26
N LEU A 52 11.20 -5.34 12.77
CA LEU A 52 11.96 -4.49 13.68
C LEU A 52 11.71 -4.77 15.17
N SER A 53 10.64 -5.49 15.51
CA SER A 53 10.20 -5.67 16.90
C SER A 53 9.40 -6.96 17.10
N GLY A 54 9.25 -7.36 18.37
CA GLY A 54 8.45 -8.52 18.78
C GLY A 54 9.20 -9.85 18.60
N GLN A 55 8.46 -10.97 18.72
CA GLN A 55 9.03 -12.32 18.62
C GLN A 55 9.69 -12.62 17.26
N ARG A 56 9.36 -11.83 16.24
CA ARG A 56 9.91 -11.95 14.88
C ARG A 56 11.02 -10.95 14.59
N ALA A 57 11.50 -10.17 15.56
CA ALA A 57 12.57 -9.20 15.31
C ALA A 57 13.77 -9.86 14.61
N GLY A 58 14.26 -9.26 13.54
CA GLY A 58 15.34 -9.79 12.72
C GLY A 58 14.93 -10.83 11.67
N VAL A 59 13.70 -11.34 11.70
CA VAL A 59 13.18 -12.19 10.63
C VAL A 59 12.88 -11.33 9.41
N TRP A 60 13.37 -11.74 8.25
CA TRP A 60 13.20 -11.03 7.00
C TRP A 60 12.69 -11.94 5.88
N CYS A 61 12.13 -11.31 4.84
CA CYS A 61 11.74 -11.97 3.60
C CYS A 61 11.83 -10.99 2.44
N ASP A 62 12.42 -11.43 1.33
CA ASP A 62 12.27 -10.82 0.02
C ASP A 62 11.12 -11.48 -0.73
N PHE A 63 10.00 -10.77 -0.86
CA PHE A 63 8.80 -11.23 -1.55
C PHE A 63 8.99 -11.34 -3.08
N SER A 64 10.11 -10.87 -3.62
CA SER A 64 10.43 -10.91 -5.05
C SER A 64 11.40 -12.01 -5.45
N SER A 65 12.24 -12.52 -4.54
CA SER A 65 13.06 -13.72 -4.78
C SER A 65 12.56 -14.95 -4.02
N GLY A 66 11.80 -14.75 -2.95
CA GLY A 66 11.34 -15.80 -2.03
C GLY A 66 12.32 -16.10 -0.90
N GLU A 67 13.51 -15.49 -0.93
CA GLU A 67 14.53 -15.60 0.10
C GLU A 67 14.03 -15.04 1.44
N ARG A 68 14.48 -15.66 2.53
CA ARG A 68 14.07 -15.35 3.89
C ARG A 68 15.08 -15.89 4.87
N GLY A 69 15.08 -15.38 6.09
CA GLY A 69 15.92 -15.90 7.15
C GLY A 69 15.85 -15.08 8.42
N ASP A 70 16.78 -15.36 9.34
CA ASP A 70 17.01 -14.55 10.52
C ASP A 70 17.99 -13.39 10.25
N SER A 71 18.32 -12.64 11.28
CA SER A 71 19.23 -11.49 11.19
C SER A 71 20.67 -11.87 10.81
N LEU A 72 21.11 -13.11 11.11
CA LEU A 72 22.41 -13.62 10.69
C LEU A 72 22.37 -14.05 9.23
N ASP A 73 21.27 -14.66 8.78
CA ASP A 73 21.04 -14.92 7.35
C ASP A 73 21.01 -13.63 6.54
N LEU A 74 20.43 -12.55 7.10
CA LEU A 74 20.44 -11.25 6.46
C LEU A 74 21.86 -10.74 6.24
N VAL A 75 22.70 -10.79 7.27
CA VAL A 75 24.13 -10.44 7.18
C VAL A 75 24.84 -11.30 6.13
N ALA A 76 24.62 -12.62 6.17
CA ALA A 76 25.22 -13.54 5.22
C ALA A 76 24.83 -13.20 3.78
N SER A 77 23.55 -12.92 3.54
CA SER A 77 23.01 -12.65 2.21
C SER A 77 23.44 -11.28 1.67
N VAL A 78 23.47 -10.25 2.53
CA VAL A 78 23.83 -8.87 2.12
C VAL A 78 25.33 -8.67 1.96
N LEU A 79 26.17 -9.30 2.80
CA LEU A 79 27.61 -8.99 2.85
C LEU A 79 28.51 -10.10 2.32
N PHE A 80 28.04 -11.35 2.31
CA PHE A 80 28.89 -12.53 2.13
C PHE A 80 28.32 -13.53 1.13
N ASN A 81 27.37 -13.12 0.27
CA ASN A 81 26.75 -13.97 -0.75
C ASN A 81 26.25 -15.32 -0.19
N GLY A 82 25.66 -15.28 1.01
CA GLY A 82 25.14 -16.45 1.72
C GLY A 82 26.14 -17.19 2.61
N ASP A 83 27.43 -16.81 2.65
CA ASP A 83 28.40 -17.48 3.54
C ASP A 83 28.17 -17.13 5.02
N ARG A 84 27.46 -18.03 5.70
CA ARG A 84 27.16 -17.94 7.13
C ARG A 84 28.42 -17.94 8.00
N ARG A 85 29.53 -18.56 7.59
CA ARG A 85 30.75 -18.58 8.43
C ARG A 85 31.36 -17.19 8.51
N SER A 86 31.48 -16.51 7.37
CA SER A 86 31.95 -15.12 7.31
C SER A 86 30.98 -14.17 8.02
N ALA A 87 29.67 -14.39 7.87
CA ALA A 87 28.65 -13.64 8.60
C ALA A 87 28.79 -13.75 10.12
N MET A 88 29.08 -14.94 10.65
CA MET A 88 29.32 -15.13 12.09
C MET A 88 30.58 -14.39 12.56
N ALA A 89 31.66 -14.40 11.77
CA ALA A 89 32.89 -13.68 12.09
C ALA A 89 32.63 -12.16 12.14
N TRP A 90 31.92 -11.63 11.14
CA TRP A 90 31.50 -10.24 11.09
C TRP A 90 30.59 -9.87 12.26
N ALA A 91 29.59 -10.70 12.58
CA ALA A 91 28.66 -10.45 13.67
C ALA A 91 29.36 -10.39 15.03
N ASN A 92 30.37 -11.24 15.27
CA ASN A 92 31.17 -11.16 16.49
C ASN A 92 31.87 -9.81 16.63
N THR A 93 32.47 -9.30 15.54
CA THR A 93 33.12 -7.98 15.55
C THR A 93 32.10 -6.85 15.72
N TRP A 94 31.02 -6.88 14.94
CA TRP A 94 29.98 -5.84 14.96
C TRP A 94 29.26 -5.75 16.32
N LEU A 95 29.06 -6.89 16.99
CA LEU A 95 28.50 -6.96 18.34
C LEU A 95 29.52 -6.61 19.44
N GLY A 96 30.79 -6.38 19.11
CA GLY A 96 31.86 -6.09 20.08
C GLY A 96 32.31 -7.31 20.90
N LEU A 97 32.09 -8.52 20.40
CA LEU A 97 32.45 -9.79 21.05
C LEU A 97 33.86 -10.28 20.65
N ALA A 98 34.48 -9.67 19.64
CA ALA A 98 35.83 -9.97 19.19
C ALA A 98 36.70 -8.69 19.17
N ASN A 99 37.95 -8.80 19.67
CA ASN A 99 38.79 -7.64 19.95
C ASN A 99 39.68 -7.13 18.81
N ASN A 100 39.80 -7.79 17.65
CA ASN A 100 40.67 -7.31 16.56
C ASN A 100 40.46 -8.10 15.25
N ALA A 101 39.33 -7.91 14.57
CA ALA A 101 39.22 -8.35 13.17
C ALA A 101 38.82 -7.16 12.30
N PRO A 102 39.58 -6.83 11.25
CA PRO A 102 39.15 -5.82 10.29
C PRO A 102 37.83 -6.27 9.65
N LEU A 103 36.84 -5.38 9.60
CA LEU A 103 35.60 -5.62 8.87
C LEU A 103 35.97 -5.71 7.39
N ALA A 104 35.82 -6.89 6.79
CA ALA A 104 36.04 -7.08 5.36
C ALA A 104 35.21 -6.07 4.56
N PRO A 105 35.72 -5.59 3.40
CA PRO A 105 35.00 -4.63 2.57
C PRO A 105 33.61 -5.17 2.20
N VAL A 106 32.59 -4.34 2.42
CA VAL A 106 31.18 -4.62 2.13
C VAL A 106 31.03 -4.88 0.63
N GLN A 107 30.95 -6.14 0.22
CA GLN A 107 30.55 -6.51 -1.14
C GLN A 107 29.03 -6.66 -1.17
N ARG A 108 28.34 -5.55 -1.43
CA ARG A 108 26.89 -5.58 -1.62
C ARG A 108 26.57 -6.36 -2.89
N PRO A 109 25.55 -7.23 -2.90
CA PRO A 109 25.08 -7.81 -4.12
C PRO A 109 24.64 -6.69 -5.09
N PRO A 110 24.88 -6.84 -6.40
CA PRO A 110 24.28 -5.95 -7.38
C PRO A 110 22.75 -6.02 -7.28
N VAL A 111 22.06 -4.94 -7.66
CA VAL A 111 20.59 -4.96 -7.77
C VAL A 111 20.21 -6.05 -8.77
N GLN A 112 19.63 -7.14 -8.29
CA GLN A 112 19.20 -8.24 -9.14
C GLN A 112 17.88 -7.86 -9.82
N GLU A 113 17.77 -8.15 -11.11
CA GLU A 113 16.47 -8.10 -11.80
C GLU A 113 15.55 -9.15 -11.16
N LYS A 114 14.28 -8.77 -10.90
CA LYS A 114 13.30 -9.62 -10.22
C LYS A 114 13.26 -11.00 -10.86
N LEU A 115 13.73 -12.01 -10.13
CA LEU A 115 13.67 -13.40 -10.56
C LEU A 115 12.21 -13.85 -10.58
N ASN A 116 11.66 -14.08 -11.77
CA ASN A 116 10.35 -14.73 -11.94
C ASN A 116 10.50 -16.23 -11.62
N SER A 117 10.57 -16.59 -10.33
CA SER A 117 10.59 -18.00 -9.94
C SER A 117 9.17 -18.60 -10.01
N PRO A 118 9.03 -19.90 -10.38
CA PRO A 118 7.72 -20.56 -10.44
C PRO A 118 6.96 -20.57 -9.11
N GLU A 119 7.67 -20.54 -7.97
CA GLU A 119 7.08 -20.53 -6.63
C GLU A 119 6.41 -19.19 -6.31
N LEU A 120 7.04 -18.08 -6.70
CA LEU A 120 6.49 -16.74 -6.51
C LEU A 120 5.23 -16.53 -7.36
N ASP A 121 5.21 -17.05 -8.59
CA ASP A 121 3.99 -16.99 -9.39
C ASP A 121 2.87 -17.85 -8.79
N LYS A 122 3.18 -19.04 -8.24
CA LYS A 122 2.19 -19.85 -7.50
C LYS A 122 1.61 -19.10 -6.29
N GLU A 123 2.45 -18.46 -5.47
CA GLU A 123 1.95 -17.70 -4.31
C GLU A 123 1.10 -16.50 -4.75
N ALA A 124 1.55 -15.76 -5.76
CA ALA A 124 0.77 -14.66 -6.34
C ALA A 124 -0.57 -15.16 -6.88
N GLN A 125 -0.60 -16.29 -7.59
CA GLN A 125 -1.82 -16.93 -8.08
C GLN A 125 -2.77 -17.32 -6.94
N GLN A 126 -2.25 -17.92 -5.86
CA GLN A 126 -3.04 -18.29 -4.68
C GLN A 126 -3.63 -17.06 -3.99
N ARG A 127 -2.85 -15.99 -3.80
CA ARG A 127 -3.35 -14.74 -3.22
C ARG A 127 -4.43 -14.10 -4.10
N ARG A 128 -4.24 -14.09 -5.43
CA ARG A 128 -5.26 -13.65 -6.41
C ARG A 128 -6.54 -14.50 -6.32
N ALA A 129 -6.43 -15.81 -6.15
CA ALA A 129 -7.57 -16.70 -5.97
C ALA A 129 -8.33 -16.41 -4.66
N LYS A 130 -7.62 -16.23 -3.54
CA LYS A 130 -8.21 -15.83 -2.24
C LYS A 130 -8.93 -14.49 -2.34
N ALA A 131 -8.34 -13.50 -3.02
CA ALA A 131 -8.96 -12.20 -3.26
C ALA A 131 -10.28 -12.33 -4.05
N ARG A 132 -10.26 -13.07 -5.16
CA ARG A 132 -11.46 -13.32 -5.96
C ARG A 132 -12.55 -14.06 -5.17
N ARG A 133 -12.17 -15.05 -4.36
CA ARG A 133 -13.10 -15.78 -3.52
C ARG A 133 -13.79 -14.86 -2.50
N LEU A 134 -13.01 -14.07 -1.77
CA LEU A 134 -13.53 -13.08 -0.82
C LEU A 134 -14.50 -12.10 -1.49
N TRP A 135 -14.18 -11.63 -2.69
CA TRP A 135 -15.08 -10.75 -3.45
C TRP A 135 -16.38 -11.43 -3.84
N GLN A 136 -16.31 -12.68 -4.33
CA GLN A 136 -17.46 -13.46 -4.75
C GLN A 136 -18.40 -13.82 -3.59
N ASP A 137 -17.84 -14.09 -2.41
CA ASP A 137 -18.62 -14.40 -1.21
C ASP A 137 -19.36 -13.17 -0.64
N ALA A 138 -18.96 -11.94 -1.04
CA ALA A 138 -19.66 -10.72 -0.68
C ALA A 138 -20.87 -10.46 -1.59
N THR A 139 -21.98 -9.99 -1.00
CA THR A 139 -23.19 -9.65 -1.76
C THR A 139 -22.92 -8.45 -2.69
N PRO A 140 -23.35 -8.49 -3.96
CA PRO A 140 -23.25 -7.34 -4.85
C PRO A 140 -24.06 -6.14 -4.35
N GLY A 141 -23.47 -4.94 -4.46
CA GLY A 141 -24.10 -3.70 -4.00
C GLY A 141 -23.82 -3.39 -2.53
N ILE A 142 -24.15 -2.15 -2.15
CA ILE A 142 -23.90 -1.62 -0.80
C ILE A 142 -25.12 -0.88 -0.21
N ALA A 143 -26.23 -0.80 -0.95
CA ALA A 143 -27.45 -0.16 -0.46
C ALA A 143 -27.98 -0.86 0.81
N GLY A 144 -28.34 -0.08 1.82
CA GLY A 144 -28.78 -0.55 3.14
C GLY A 144 -27.70 -1.21 3.99
N THR A 145 -26.44 -1.28 3.51
CA THR A 145 -25.37 -1.95 4.24
C THR A 145 -24.61 -0.99 5.15
N PRO A 146 -23.83 -1.49 6.12
CA PRO A 146 -22.87 -0.68 6.89
C PRO A 146 -21.92 0.18 6.06
N VAL A 147 -21.61 -0.24 4.83
CA VAL A 147 -20.74 0.53 3.91
C VAL A 147 -21.43 1.81 3.46
N GLU A 148 -22.70 1.75 3.08
CA GLU A 148 -23.46 2.94 2.71
C GLU A 148 -23.59 3.90 3.89
N HIS A 149 -23.93 3.39 5.08
CA HIS A 149 -24.02 4.23 6.29
C HIS A 149 -22.68 4.87 6.65
N TYR A 150 -21.57 4.13 6.52
CA TYR A 150 -20.23 4.67 6.72
C TYR A 150 -19.93 5.82 5.74
N LEU A 151 -20.20 5.63 4.44
CA LEU A 151 -19.98 6.66 3.41
C LEU A 151 -20.90 7.87 3.62
N GLN A 152 -22.17 7.67 3.97
CA GLN A 152 -23.11 8.75 4.31
C GLN A 152 -22.65 9.54 5.54
N GLY A 153 -22.15 8.86 6.58
CA GLY A 153 -21.55 9.51 7.75
C GLY A 153 -20.30 10.35 7.40
N ARG A 154 -19.69 10.08 6.25
CA ARG A 154 -18.61 10.86 5.64
C ARG A 154 -19.11 11.91 4.64
N GLY A 155 -20.41 12.16 4.53
CA GLY A 155 -20.98 13.13 3.58
C GLY A 155 -21.00 12.65 2.13
N ILE A 156 -20.64 11.39 1.88
CA ILE A 156 -20.63 10.78 0.55
C ILE A 156 -22.00 10.15 0.33
N ASP A 157 -22.94 10.93 -0.20
CA ASP A 157 -24.27 10.45 -0.56
C ASP A 157 -24.31 9.90 -1.98
N LEU A 158 -24.16 8.58 -2.11
CA LEU A 158 -24.16 7.89 -3.40
C LEU A 158 -25.49 7.97 -4.16
N ARG A 159 -26.59 8.38 -3.50
CA ARG A 159 -27.87 8.61 -4.19
C ARG A 159 -27.77 9.74 -5.21
N LEU A 160 -26.86 10.70 -4.98
CA LEU A 160 -26.57 11.79 -5.92
C LEU A 160 -25.99 11.30 -7.25
N LEU A 161 -25.37 10.11 -7.27
CA LEU A 161 -24.87 9.47 -8.49
C LEU A 161 -25.94 8.64 -9.22
N GLY A 162 -27.12 8.46 -8.63
CA GLY A 162 -28.19 7.60 -9.15
C GLY A 162 -27.91 6.09 -9.06
N ARG A 163 -26.68 5.66 -8.79
CA ARG A 163 -26.31 4.27 -8.52
C ARG A 163 -25.04 4.16 -7.69
N ALA A 164 -24.97 3.14 -6.84
CA ALA A 164 -23.74 2.80 -6.14
C ALA A 164 -22.68 2.20 -7.11
N PRO A 165 -21.38 2.46 -6.87
CA PRO A 165 -20.30 1.81 -7.60
C PRO A 165 -20.34 0.28 -7.49
N GLY A 166 -20.41 -0.41 -8.63
CA GLY A 166 -20.31 -1.88 -8.67
C GLY A 166 -18.95 -2.43 -8.23
N ALA A 167 -17.94 -1.56 -8.06
CA ALA A 167 -16.62 -1.89 -7.55
C ALA A 167 -16.55 -1.94 -6.02
N LEU A 168 -17.65 -1.64 -5.31
CA LEU A 168 -17.76 -1.75 -3.85
C LEU A 168 -18.74 -2.84 -3.44
N ARG A 169 -18.41 -3.55 -2.35
CA ARG A 169 -19.28 -4.54 -1.70
C ARG A 169 -19.14 -4.46 -0.19
N PHE A 170 -20.13 -5.00 0.50
CA PHE A 170 -20.08 -5.25 1.94
C PHE A 170 -19.85 -6.73 2.21
N HIS A 171 -18.98 -7.04 3.18
CA HIS A 171 -18.84 -8.39 3.72
C HIS A 171 -18.95 -8.34 5.26
N PRO A 172 -19.88 -9.10 5.89
CA PRO A 172 -20.16 -8.97 7.32
C PRO A 172 -19.04 -9.55 8.22
N ALA A 173 -18.24 -10.49 7.70
CA ALA A 173 -17.23 -11.21 8.49
C ALA A 173 -15.91 -11.42 7.72
N VAL A 174 -15.02 -10.44 7.72
CA VAL A 174 -13.68 -10.53 7.11
C VAL A 174 -12.61 -10.66 8.18
N TRP A 175 -11.80 -11.73 8.11
CA TRP A 175 -10.72 -11.99 9.08
C TRP A 175 -9.77 -10.80 9.22
N CYS A 176 -9.63 -10.28 10.44
CA CYS A 176 -8.65 -9.25 10.80
C CYS A 176 -7.57 -9.86 11.69
N ALA A 177 -6.33 -9.92 11.18
CA ALA A 177 -5.20 -10.51 11.91
C ALA A 177 -4.76 -9.67 13.12
N GLU A 178 -5.10 -8.38 13.17
CA GLU A 178 -4.70 -7.51 14.29
C GLU A 178 -5.48 -7.84 15.57
N VAL A 179 -6.77 -8.15 15.44
CA VAL A 179 -7.67 -8.50 16.55
C VAL A 179 -8.05 -9.98 16.58
N GLN A 180 -7.46 -10.80 15.69
CA GLN A 180 -7.66 -12.26 15.58
C GLN A 180 -9.13 -12.69 15.53
N ARG A 181 -9.98 -11.92 14.84
CA ARG A 181 -11.41 -12.23 14.65
C ARG A 181 -11.96 -11.65 13.34
N PRO A 182 -13.07 -12.18 12.81
CA PRO A 182 -13.76 -11.54 11.70
C PRO A 182 -14.41 -10.22 12.12
N LEU A 183 -14.35 -9.22 11.24
CA LEU A 183 -14.99 -7.92 11.40
C LEU A 183 -15.75 -7.56 10.11
N PRO A 184 -16.82 -6.74 10.18
CA PRO A 184 -17.46 -6.18 8.99
C PRO A 184 -16.46 -5.38 8.15
N ALA A 185 -16.58 -5.42 6.82
CA ALA A 185 -15.67 -4.68 5.95
C ALA A 185 -16.33 -4.17 4.66
N MET A 186 -15.90 -2.98 4.24
CA MET A 186 -16.02 -2.53 2.86
C MET A 186 -14.95 -3.21 2.01
N LEU A 187 -15.38 -3.84 0.93
CA LEU A 187 -14.50 -4.41 -0.08
C LEU A 187 -14.47 -3.51 -1.31
N GLY A 188 -13.27 -3.27 -1.83
CA GLY A 188 -13.03 -2.58 -3.10
C GLY A 188 -12.35 -3.50 -4.11
N ALA A 189 -12.99 -3.72 -5.26
CA ALA A 189 -12.43 -4.50 -6.36
C ALA A 189 -11.26 -3.76 -7.02
N ILE A 190 -10.04 -4.30 -6.91
CA ILE A 190 -8.90 -3.76 -7.63
C ILE A 190 -8.74 -4.54 -8.94
N CYS A 191 -8.89 -3.83 -10.05
CA CYS A 191 -8.75 -4.39 -11.38
C CYS A 191 -7.42 -3.97 -12.00
N GLY A 192 -6.75 -4.93 -12.64
CA GLY A 192 -5.60 -4.64 -13.50
C GLY A 192 -5.99 -3.96 -14.81
N PRO A 193 -5.04 -3.73 -15.73
CA PRO A 193 -5.28 -3.01 -16.99
C PRO A 193 -6.35 -3.69 -17.85
N THR A 194 -6.32 -5.02 -17.92
CA THR A 194 -7.28 -5.86 -18.67
C THR A 194 -8.70 -5.88 -18.07
N GLY A 195 -8.93 -5.21 -16.94
CA GLY A 195 -10.22 -5.21 -16.23
C GLY A 195 -10.43 -6.41 -15.31
N LYS A 196 -9.57 -7.43 -15.37
CA LYS A 196 -9.62 -8.56 -14.45
C LYS A 196 -9.28 -8.12 -13.02
N MET A 197 -10.05 -8.61 -12.05
CA MET A 197 -9.74 -8.41 -10.64
C MET A 197 -8.42 -9.12 -10.27
N VAL A 198 -7.50 -8.36 -9.69
CA VAL A 198 -6.18 -8.85 -9.26
C VAL A 198 -6.02 -8.83 -7.74
N ALA A 199 -6.78 -7.97 -7.05
CA ALA A 199 -6.72 -7.84 -5.61
C ALA A 199 -8.05 -7.27 -5.06
N VAL A 200 -8.20 -7.34 -3.74
CA VAL A 200 -9.32 -6.72 -3.02
C VAL A 200 -8.78 -5.80 -1.94
N HIS A 201 -9.16 -4.54 -2.00
CA HIS A 201 -8.99 -3.59 -0.91
C HIS A 201 -10.02 -3.89 0.20
N ARG A 202 -9.59 -3.89 1.46
CA ARG A 202 -10.46 -4.11 2.62
C ARG A 202 -10.33 -2.93 3.56
N THR A 203 -11.44 -2.29 3.87
CA THR A 203 -11.56 -1.36 5.00
C THR A 203 -12.42 -2.02 6.05
N TRP A 204 -11.86 -2.37 7.20
CA TRP A 204 -12.68 -2.90 8.31
C TRP A 204 -13.50 -1.78 8.94
N LEU A 205 -14.75 -2.08 9.23
CA LEU A 205 -15.72 -1.17 9.80
C LEU A 205 -16.17 -1.67 11.17
N ALA A 206 -16.53 -0.72 12.03
CA ALA A 206 -17.16 -0.98 13.31
C ALA A 206 -18.29 0.02 13.53
N GLN A 207 -19.29 -0.41 14.31
CA GLN A 207 -20.34 0.48 14.75
C GLN A 207 -19.95 1.04 16.13
N ALA A 208 -19.97 2.37 16.25
CA ALA A 208 -19.78 3.05 17.52
C ALA A 208 -21.01 2.84 18.44
N PRO A 209 -20.89 3.05 19.76
CA PRO A 209 -22.03 2.99 20.68
C PRO A 209 -23.20 3.90 20.30
N SER A 210 -22.93 5.00 19.59
CA SER A 210 -23.95 5.91 19.04
C SER A 210 -24.77 5.31 17.89
N GLY A 211 -24.42 4.13 17.39
CA GLY A 211 -24.99 3.51 16.20
C GLY A 211 -24.34 3.95 14.88
N ALA A 212 -23.43 4.92 14.91
CA ALA A 212 -22.73 5.39 13.72
C ALA A 212 -21.69 4.37 13.23
N TRP A 213 -21.60 4.18 11.92
CA TRP A 213 -20.58 3.32 11.30
C TRP A 213 -19.31 4.11 10.98
N GLY A 214 -18.17 3.58 11.42
CA GLY A 214 -16.85 4.14 11.18
C GLY A 214 -15.83 3.07 10.79
N LYS A 215 -14.60 3.50 10.53
CA LYS A 215 -13.46 2.56 10.44
C LYS A 215 -13.29 1.88 11.78
N ALA A 216 -12.99 0.58 11.76
CA ALA A 216 -12.65 -0.14 12.99
C ALA A 216 -11.38 0.47 13.62
N GLU A 217 -11.35 0.56 14.95
CA GLU A 217 -10.20 1.01 15.72
C GLU A 217 -9.06 -0.01 15.60
N LEU A 218 -8.19 0.22 14.63
CA LEU A 218 -7.06 -0.61 14.26
C LEU A 218 -5.87 0.29 13.92
N ALA A 219 -4.66 -0.15 14.22
CA ALA A 219 -3.43 0.51 13.79
C ALA A 219 -3.38 0.66 12.26
N ASN A 220 -3.90 -0.33 11.53
CA ASN A 220 -4.16 -0.18 10.11
C ASN A 220 -5.49 -0.83 9.69
N ALA A 221 -6.53 0.01 9.59
CA ALA A 221 -7.88 -0.38 9.20
C ALA A 221 -8.04 -0.66 7.69
N LYS A 222 -7.01 -0.41 6.85
CA LYS A 222 -7.06 -0.61 5.39
C LYS A 222 -5.98 -1.60 4.94
N LYS A 223 -6.36 -2.74 4.35
CA LYS A 223 -5.38 -3.71 3.82
C LYS A 223 -5.83 -4.33 2.50
N VAL A 224 -4.87 -4.56 1.61
CA VAL A 224 -5.11 -5.25 0.34
C VAL A 224 -4.84 -6.76 0.47
N LEU A 225 -5.67 -7.57 -0.16
CA LEU A 225 -5.41 -8.99 -0.39
C LEU A 225 -5.12 -9.22 -1.88
N GLY A 226 -3.91 -9.68 -2.19
CA GLY A 226 -3.40 -9.81 -3.57
C GLY A 226 -2.34 -8.76 -3.92
N SER A 227 -1.71 -8.90 -5.09
CA SER A 227 -0.82 -7.89 -5.66
C SER A 227 -1.65 -6.93 -6.51
N PHE A 228 -1.41 -5.63 -6.36
CA PHE A 228 -2.21 -4.58 -6.97
C PHE A 228 -1.41 -3.57 -7.78
N ALA A 229 -0.12 -3.84 -8.03
CA ALA A 229 0.75 -2.93 -8.78
C ALA A 229 0.12 -2.59 -10.15
N GLY A 230 -0.09 -1.29 -10.37
CA GLY A 230 -0.72 -0.72 -11.56
C GLY A 230 -2.22 -0.99 -11.72
N GLY A 231 -2.85 -1.64 -10.73
CA GLY A 231 -4.30 -1.80 -10.66
C GLY A 231 -4.97 -0.61 -9.98
N CYS A 232 -6.28 -0.48 -10.19
CA CYS A 232 -7.11 0.56 -9.57
C CYS A 232 -8.51 0.05 -9.24
N ILE A 233 -9.20 0.75 -8.34
CA ILE A 233 -10.63 0.56 -8.06
C ILE A 233 -11.40 1.52 -8.96
N ARG A 234 -12.29 0.97 -9.80
CA ARG A 234 -13.02 1.72 -10.82
C ARG A 234 -14.39 2.15 -10.29
N LEU A 235 -14.44 3.31 -9.64
CA LEU A 235 -15.58 3.74 -8.83
C LEU A 235 -16.69 4.39 -9.66
N TRP A 236 -16.33 5.24 -10.62
CA TRP A 236 -17.31 5.95 -11.45
C TRP A 236 -16.90 5.98 -12.92
N ARG A 237 -17.89 5.95 -13.82
CA ARG A 237 -17.67 5.83 -15.27
C ARG A 237 -17.79 7.16 -16.02
N GLY A 238 -18.20 8.23 -15.36
CA GLY A 238 -18.46 9.51 -16.00
C GLY A 238 -19.67 9.47 -16.95
N ALA A 239 -19.83 10.54 -17.72
CA ALA A 239 -20.91 10.72 -18.68
C ALA A 239 -20.91 9.65 -19.78
N SER A 240 -19.73 9.14 -20.17
CA SER A 240 -19.61 8.11 -21.21
C SER A 240 -20.26 6.78 -20.81
N GLY A 241 -20.31 6.47 -19.51
CA GLY A 241 -20.79 5.17 -19.00
C GLY A 241 -19.94 3.96 -19.42
N ALA A 242 -18.89 4.17 -20.23
CA ALA A 242 -18.07 3.12 -20.82
C ALA A 242 -17.16 2.45 -19.78
N ALA A 243 -16.77 1.21 -20.05
CA ALA A 243 -15.72 0.55 -19.27
C ALA A 243 -14.38 1.27 -19.51
N LEU A 244 -13.48 1.29 -18.53
CA LEU A 244 -12.19 1.99 -18.65
C LEU A 244 -11.44 1.61 -19.94
N GLY A 245 -11.36 0.31 -20.28
CA GLY A 245 -10.68 -0.15 -21.50
C GLY A 245 -11.37 0.23 -22.82
N MET A 246 -12.58 0.80 -22.75
CA MET A 246 -13.38 1.26 -23.88
C MET A 246 -13.73 2.77 -23.72
N ALA A 247 -12.95 3.50 -22.92
CA ALA A 247 -13.18 4.92 -22.72
C ALA A 247 -12.98 5.67 -24.06
N PRO A 248 -13.92 6.54 -24.46
CA PRO A 248 -13.80 7.29 -25.71
C PRO A 248 -12.70 8.35 -25.60
N ASP A 249 -12.29 8.89 -26.75
CA ASP A 249 -11.39 10.04 -26.79
C ASP A 249 -12.02 11.24 -26.09
N GLY A 250 -11.21 11.98 -25.33
CA GLY A 250 -11.65 13.12 -24.53
C GLY A 250 -12.30 12.77 -23.19
N ASP A 251 -12.40 11.49 -22.82
CA ASP A 251 -12.87 11.08 -21.48
C ASP A 251 -11.83 11.49 -20.42
N VAL A 252 -12.22 12.43 -19.54
CA VAL A 252 -11.34 12.91 -18.46
C VAL A 252 -11.40 11.94 -17.28
N THR A 253 -10.24 11.58 -16.74
CA THR A 253 -10.13 10.68 -15.58
C THR A 253 -9.62 11.40 -14.33
N ILE A 254 -10.40 11.36 -13.26
CA ILE A 254 -9.96 11.70 -11.90
C ILE A 254 -9.34 10.47 -11.24
N LEU A 255 -8.13 10.62 -10.69
CA LEU A 255 -7.43 9.61 -9.92
C LEU A 255 -7.17 10.14 -8.51
N ALA A 256 -7.74 9.48 -7.50
CA ALA A 256 -7.46 9.76 -6.10
C ALA A 256 -6.72 8.60 -5.43
N GLU A 257 -6.08 8.85 -4.29
CA GLU A 257 -5.46 7.78 -3.49
C GLU A 257 -6.52 6.84 -2.89
N GLY A 258 -7.47 7.41 -2.15
CA GLY A 258 -8.48 6.69 -1.38
C GLY A 258 -9.82 6.52 -2.09
N ILE A 259 -10.62 5.55 -1.60
CA ILE A 259 -12.00 5.34 -2.06
C ILE A 259 -12.87 6.54 -1.68
N GLU A 260 -12.72 7.04 -0.46
CA GLU A 260 -13.52 8.14 0.07
C GLU A 260 -13.32 9.42 -0.77
N THR A 261 -12.07 9.87 -0.93
CA THR A 261 -11.70 11.01 -1.78
C THR A 261 -12.18 10.87 -3.22
N ALA A 262 -12.01 9.68 -3.81
CA ALA A 262 -12.49 9.41 -5.17
C ALA A 262 -14.02 9.52 -5.28
N LEU A 263 -14.77 9.00 -4.32
CA LEU A 263 -16.23 9.11 -4.35
C LEU A 263 -16.69 10.56 -4.17
N SER A 264 -15.98 11.35 -3.37
CA SER A 264 -16.27 12.77 -3.23
C SER A 264 -16.11 13.52 -4.55
N CYS A 265 -15.02 13.22 -5.27
CA CYS A 265 -14.81 13.74 -6.62
C CYS A 265 -15.89 13.26 -7.61
N ALA A 266 -16.34 12.01 -7.50
CA ALA A 266 -17.40 11.48 -8.38
C ALA A 266 -18.73 12.21 -8.16
N ILE A 267 -19.06 12.58 -6.92
CA ILE A 267 -20.27 13.36 -6.60
C ILE A 267 -20.13 14.79 -7.12
N ALA A 268 -18.97 15.42 -6.95
CA ALA A 268 -18.72 16.79 -7.40
C ALA A 268 -18.66 16.93 -8.92
N CYS A 269 -18.08 15.95 -9.61
CA CYS A 269 -17.87 15.95 -11.06
C CYS A 269 -18.38 14.63 -11.68
N PRO A 270 -19.70 14.39 -11.69
CA PRO A 270 -20.29 13.13 -12.17
C PRO A 270 -20.09 12.89 -13.67
N GLU A 271 -19.72 13.92 -14.44
CA GLU A 271 -19.36 13.82 -15.85
C GLU A 271 -18.00 13.12 -16.07
N TYR A 272 -17.10 13.15 -15.10
CA TYR A 272 -15.76 12.58 -15.22
C TYR A 272 -15.66 11.14 -14.72
N ARG A 273 -14.77 10.37 -15.32
CA ARG A 273 -14.45 9.03 -14.83
C ARG A 273 -13.67 9.14 -13.53
N VAL A 274 -13.95 8.30 -12.54
CA VAL A 274 -13.24 8.36 -11.25
C VAL A 274 -12.71 7.01 -10.79
N LEU A 275 -11.42 7.00 -10.44
CA LEU A 275 -10.65 5.83 -10.03
C LEU A 275 -9.97 6.10 -8.67
N ALA A 276 -9.82 5.04 -7.86
CA ALA A 276 -8.94 5.07 -6.68
C ALA A 276 -7.70 4.21 -6.90
N SER A 277 -6.51 4.77 -6.62
CA SER A 277 -5.21 4.11 -6.81
C SER A 277 -4.76 3.29 -5.61
N VAL A 278 -5.51 3.29 -4.51
CA VAL A 278 -5.24 2.57 -3.24
C VAL A 278 -4.08 3.14 -2.43
N SER A 279 -3.00 3.57 -3.07
CA SER A 279 -1.90 4.31 -2.45
C SER A 279 -1.30 5.32 -3.43
N LEU A 280 -0.63 6.35 -2.90
CA LEU A 280 0.18 7.28 -3.71
C LEU A 280 1.31 6.56 -4.45
N SER A 281 1.95 5.56 -3.82
CA SER A 281 3.03 4.78 -4.45
C SER A 281 2.56 3.97 -5.65
N ASN A 282 1.33 3.44 -5.63
CA ASN A 282 0.76 2.70 -6.75
C ASN A 282 0.20 3.63 -7.84
N MET A 283 -0.17 4.86 -7.49
CA MET A 283 -0.76 5.83 -8.42
C MET A 283 0.05 5.98 -9.71
N ALA A 284 1.37 6.13 -9.59
CA ALA A 284 2.27 6.29 -10.73
C ALA A 284 2.26 5.05 -11.67
N ALA A 285 2.00 3.87 -11.12
CA ALA A 285 1.98 2.62 -11.88
C ALA A 285 0.64 2.32 -12.55
N VAL A 286 -0.44 3.05 -12.20
CA VAL A 286 -1.78 2.80 -12.74
C VAL A 286 -1.75 2.90 -14.26
N LYS A 287 -2.17 1.83 -14.93
CA LYS A 287 -2.22 1.78 -16.39
C LYS A 287 -3.58 2.29 -16.87
N LEU A 288 -3.54 3.41 -17.58
CA LEU A 288 -4.69 3.98 -18.27
C LEU A 288 -4.59 3.66 -19.77
N PRO A 289 -5.72 3.50 -20.46
CA PRO A 289 -5.73 3.41 -21.92
C PRO A 289 -5.14 4.67 -22.56
N ASP A 290 -4.71 4.54 -23.81
CA ASP A 290 -4.13 5.66 -24.56
C ASP A 290 -5.18 6.71 -24.96
N THR A 291 -6.46 6.33 -25.02
CA THR A 291 -7.59 7.25 -25.23
C THR A 291 -7.79 8.24 -24.07
N ILE A 292 -7.29 7.90 -22.87
CA ILE A 292 -7.28 8.80 -21.71
C ILE A 292 -6.05 9.70 -21.80
N THR A 293 -6.23 10.89 -22.35
CA THR A 293 -5.17 11.90 -22.49
C THR A 293 -5.22 12.97 -21.41
N GLU A 294 -6.37 13.14 -20.73
CA GLU A 294 -6.57 14.12 -19.65
C GLU A 294 -6.77 13.44 -18.29
N ILE A 295 -5.91 13.80 -17.33
CA ILE A 295 -5.95 13.27 -15.96
C ILE A 295 -6.02 14.42 -14.97
N ILE A 296 -6.92 14.29 -13.99
CA ILE A 296 -6.94 15.10 -12.79
C ILE A 296 -6.51 14.21 -11.62
N VAL A 297 -5.42 14.55 -10.96
CA VAL A 297 -5.02 13.88 -9.72
C VAL A 297 -5.64 14.63 -8.55
N ALA A 298 -6.52 13.97 -7.80
CA ALA A 298 -7.12 14.50 -6.59
C ALA A 298 -6.29 14.03 -5.38
N ALA A 299 -5.54 14.95 -4.78
CA ALA A 299 -4.73 14.67 -3.60
C ALA A 299 -5.34 15.34 -2.37
N ASP A 300 -5.22 14.72 -1.20
CA ASP A 300 -5.58 15.34 0.06
C ASP A 300 -4.57 16.46 0.40
N ASN A 301 -4.99 17.50 1.13
CA ASN A 301 -4.14 18.62 1.53
C ASN A 301 -3.23 18.25 2.73
N ASP A 302 -2.43 17.19 2.59
CA ASP A 302 -1.55 16.72 3.66
C ASP A 302 -0.14 17.29 3.50
N ALA A 303 0.00 18.56 3.90
CA ALA A 303 1.25 19.30 3.82
C ALA A 303 2.38 18.72 4.71
N GLY A 304 2.07 17.80 5.63
CA GLY A 304 3.02 17.30 6.62
C GLY A 304 3.94 16.18 6.16
N ASN A 305 3.66 15.51 5.03
CA ASN A 305 4.36 14.26 4.66
C ASN A 305 5.26 14.38 3.41
N PRO A 306 6.60 14.51 3.58
CA PRO A 306 7.55 14.60 2.46
C PRO A 306 7.53 13.38 1.53
N ALA A 307 7.31 12.18 2.08
CA ALA A 307 7.26 10.95 1.28
C ALA A 307 6.02 10.93 0.39
N ALA A 308 4.85 11.33 0.93
CA ALA A 308 3.62 11.46 0.17
C ALA A 308 3.74 12.50 -0.95
N ARG A 309 4.29 13.69 -0.66
CA ARG A 309 4.56 14.73 -1.66
C ARG A 309 5.49 14.24 -2.77
N LYS A 310 6.53 13.48 -2.41
CA LYS A 310 7.45 12.91 -3.39
C LYS A 310 6.77 11.87 -4.28
N ALA A 311 5.96 10.98 -3.70
CA ALA A 311 5.21 9.97 -4.45
C ALA A 311 4.19 10.63 -5.39
N LEU A 312 3.48 11.65 -4.92
CA LEU A 312 2.57 12.44 -5.75
C LEU A 312 3.30 13.10 -6.93
N LYS A 313 4.42 13.80 -6.68
CA LYS A 313 5.23 14.40 -7.75
C LYS A 313 5.72 13.36 -8.76
N ALA A 314 6.14 12.19 -8.30
CA ALA A 314 6.56 11.10 -9.18
C ALA A 314 5.40 10.59 -10.04
N ALA A 315 4.20 10.45 -9.49
CA ALA A 315 3.01 10.06 -10.24
C ALA A 315 2.65 11.09 -11.32
N LEU A 316 2.61 12.38 -10.96
CA LEU A 316 2.34 13.47 -11.90
C LEU A 316 3.35 13.46 -13.07
N TYR A 317 4.64 13.37 -12.74
CA TYR A 317 5.71 13.31 -13.74
C TYR A 317 5.60 12.08 -14.64
N GLN A 318 5.31 10.91 -14.07
CA GLN A 318 5.19 9.67 -14.83
C GLN A 318 3.99 9.70 -15.79
N PHE A 319 2.87 10.32 -15.43
CA PHE A 319 1.74 10.48 -16.34
C PHE A 319 2.04 11.50 -17.45
N ALA A 320 2.70 12.61 -17.12
CA ALA A 320 3.12 13.61 -18.10
C ALA A 320 4.09 13.03 -19.13
N GLN A 321 5.04 12.19 -18.69
CA GLN A 321 5.99 11.49 -19.57
C GLN A 321 5.32 10.48 -20.51
N GLN A 322 4.07 10.11 -20.26
CA GLN A 322 3.27 9.29 -21.17
C GLN A 322 2.45 10.14 -22.15
N GLY A 323 2.76 11.44 -22.28
CA GLY A 323 2.08 12.35 -23.22
C GLY A 323 0.72 12.86 -22.75
N ARG A 324 0.39 12.72 -21.46
CA ARG A 324 -0.91 13.12 -20.91
C ARG A 324 -0.88 14.51 -20.32
N THR A 325 -1.99 15.23 -20.44
CA THR A 325 -2.22 16.47 -19.67
C THR A 325 -2.63 16.10 -18.26
N VAL A 326 -1.84 16.53 -17.28
CA VAL A 326 -2.06 16.19 -15.87
C VAL A 326 -2.30 17.46 -15.08
N ARG A 327 -3.45 17.53 -14.42
CA ARG A 327 -3.82 18.62 -13.50
C ARG A 327 -3.83 18.07 -12.08
N LEU A 328 -3.36 18.86 -11.11
CA LEU A 328 -3.44 18.53 -9.70
C LEU A 328 -4.58 19.33 -9.09
N ALA A 329 -5.49 18.65 -8.40
CA ALA A 329 -6.50 19.28 -7.57
C ALA A 329 -6.22 18.95 -6.10
N VAL A 330 -6.27 19.96 -5.25
CA VAL A 330 -6.08 19.88 -3.79
C VAL A 330 -7.17 20.74 -3.15
N PRO A 331 -7.82 20.32 -2.05
CA PRO A 331 -8.76 21.15 -1.31
C PRO A 331 -8.15 22.50 -0.92
N GLU A 332 -8.88 23.59 -1.10
CA GLU A 332 -8.45 24.95 -0.70
C GLU A 332 -8.42 25.11 0.83
N ILE A 333 -9.19 24.29 1.56
CA ILE A 333 -9.24 24.29 3.01
C ILE A 333 -7.93 23.70 3.56
N GLU A 334 -7.22 24.49 4.37
CA GLU A 334 -6.01 24.03 5.06
C GLU A 334 -6.39 22.94 6.06
N HIS A 335 -5.90 21.70 5.88
CA HIS A 335 -6.30 20.49 6.64
C HIS A 335 -7.70 19.92 6.33
N GLY A 336 -8.43 20.46 5.35
CA GLY A 336 -9.69 19.89 4.91
C GLY A 336 -9.47 18.69 3.98
N ASP A 337 -10.27 17.65 4.17
CA ASP A 337 -10.35 16.54 3.22
C ASP A 337 -11.45 16.80 2.16
N TRP A 338 -11.46 16.03 1.08
CA TRP A 338 -12.43 16.24 -0.01
C TRP A 338 -13.90 16.05 0.41
N ASN A 339 -14.15 15.43 1.56
CA ASN A 339 -15.50 15.36 2.13
C ASN A 339 -15.91 16.69 2.76
N ASP A 340 -14.96 17.44 3.32
CA ASP A 340 -15.20 18.76 3.89
C ASP A 340 -15.54 19.76 2.78
N VAL A 341 -14.87 19.63 1.62
CA VAL A 341 -15.21 20.37 0.39
C VAL A 341 -16.64 20.08 -0.05
N LEU A 342 -17.06 18.81 -0.07
CA LEU A 342 -18.44 18.45 -0.41
C LEU A 342 -19.48 19.00 0.56
N ARG A 343 -19.10 19.21 1.83
CA ARG A 343 -20.00 19.71 2.87
C ARG A 343 -20.11 21.24 2.88
N ASN A 344 -19.32 21.95 2.07
CA ASN A 344 -19.18 23.42 2.14
C ASN A 344 -18.86 23.90 3.58
N GLU A 345 -18.12 23.12 4.36
CA GLU A 345 -17.71 23.55 5.70
C GLU A 345 -16.66 24.67 5.58
N PRO A 346 -16.87 25.85 6.21
CA PRO A 346 -15.88 26.94 6.15
C PRO A 346 -14.58 26.51 6.83
N ASP A 347 -13.45 27.02 6.35
CA ASP A 347 -12.13 26.85 6.97
C ASP A 347 -12.19 27.26 8.45
N THR A 348 -12.16 26.28 9.35
CA THR A 348 -12.27 26.54 10.80
C THR A 348 -10.93 26.80 11.45
N GLY A 349 -9.80 26.83 10.71
CA GLY A 349 -8.51 27.32 11.21
C GLY A 349 -8.06 26.73 12.54
N ARG A 350 -8.49 25.50 12.90
CA ARG A 350 -8.14 24.88 14.18
C ARG A 350 -6.80 24.16 14.09
N ASN A 351 -5.74 24.95 14.09
CA ASN A 351 -4.59 24.82 14.98
C ASN A 351 -3.56 25.92 14.66
N ARG A 352 -3.81 27.11 15.21
CA ARG A 352 -2.73 28.01 15.62
C ARG A 352 -2.60 27.90 17.14
N SER A 353 -1.69 27.04 17.58
CA SER A 353 -1.00 27.14 18.87
C SER A 353 0.26 26.29 18.83
#